data_AF-A0A1G2ZP22-F1
#
_entry.id   AF-A0A1G2ZP22-F1
#
_cell.length_a   1.000
_cell.length_b   1.000
_cell.length_c   1.000
_cell.angle_alpha   90.00
_cell.angle_beta   90.00
_cell.angle_gamma   90.00
#
_symmetry.space_group_name_H-M   'P 1'
#
loop_
_entity.id
_entity.type
_entity.pdbx_description
1 polymer ?
#
loop_
_entity_poly.entity_id
_entity_poly.type
_entity_poly.pdbx_seq_one_letter_code
_entity_poly.pdbx_strand_id
1 'polypeptide(L)'
;MDKKETVYLSQLEAIQILWPGDVRALAEFVLRSFEARDRIVSGGPSGSRVKSPPTLHGLAGHFAWITGIPEVRIERQLEEHGLPLDATVEFDPPPTA
;
A
#
# COMPACT_ATOMS: atom_id res chain seq x y z
N MET A 1 -17.53 -7.99 -11.18
CA MET A 1 -16.57 -7.29 -10.29
C MET A 1 -15.22 -7.51 -10.90
N ASP A 2 -14.71 -6.51 -11.62
CA ASP A 2 -13.36 -6.56 -12.18
C ASP A 2 -12.36 -6.74 -11.04
N LYS A 3 -11.43 -7.66 -11.23
CA LYS A 3 -10.40 -7.97 -10.24
C LYS A 3 -9.55 -6.71 -10.09
N LYS A 4 -9.62 -6.04 -8.92
CA LYS A 4 -8.75 -4.91 -8.62
C LYS A 4 -7.30 -5.32 -8.84
N GLU A 5 -6.54 -4.48 -9.53
CA GLU A 5 -5.13 -4.74 -9.76
C GLU A 5 -4.37 -4.80 -8.43
N THR A 6 -3.38 -5.70 -8.34
CA THR A 6 -2.55 -5.84 -7.16
C THR A 6 -1.15 -5.35 -7.48
N VAL A 7 -0.67 -4.40 -6.69
CA VAL A 7 0.70 -3.89 -6.74
C VAL A 7 1.46 -4.44 -5.53
N TYR A 8 2.59 -5.09 -5.79
CA TYR A 8 3.44 -5.65 -4.75
C TYR A 8 4.46 -4.62 -4.24
N LEU A 9 4.91 -4.78 -3.00
CA LEU A 9 5.87 -3.85 -2.36
C LEU A 9 7.15 -3.64 -3.18
N SER A 10 7.68 -4.67 -3.83
CA SER A 10 8.87 -4.54 -4.69
C SER A 10 8.67 -3.57 -5.85
N GLN A 11 7.45 -3.43 -6.37
CA GLN A 11 7.13 -2.51 -7.46
C GLN A 11 7.18 -1.04 -7.03
N LEU A 12 7.16 -0.76 -5.72
CA LEU A 12 7.21 0.59 -5.16
C LEU A 12 8.63 1.08 -4.89
N GLU A 13 9.66 0.24 -5.07
CA GLU A 13 11.05 0.59 -4.76
C GLU A 13 11.59 1.75 -5.58
N ALA A 14 11.14 1.87 -6.83
CA ALA A 14 11.61 2.89 -7.76
C ALA A 14 10.94 4.26 -7.56
N ILE A 15 9.93 4.35 -6.70
CA ILE A 15 9.15 5.58 -6.51
C ILE A 15 9.79 6.40 -5.41
N GLN A 16 10.01 7.67 -5.70
CA GLN A 16 10.59 8.63 -4.78
C GLN A 16 9.81 9.95 -4.79
N ILE A 17 9.21 10.27 -3.65
CA ILE A 17 8.54 11.57 -3.43
C ILE A 17 9.49 12.52 -2.70
N LEU A 18 10.02 12.08 -1.56
CA LEU A 18 10.94 12.77 -0.66
C LEU A 18 12.34 12.15 -0.71
N TRP A 19 12.43 10.83 -0.55
CA TRP A 19 13.71 10.09 -0.59
C TRP A 19 13.51 8.69 -1.19
N PRO A 20 14.56 8.06 -1.74
CA PRO A 20 14.44 6.75 -2.37
C PRO A 20 13.80 5.71 -1.43
N GLY A 21 12.76 5.03 -1.89
CA GLY A 21 12.07 3.96 -1.16
C GLY A 21 11.09 4.43 -0.07
N ASP A 22 10.79 5.74 0.01
CA ASP A 22 9.83 6.29 0.96
C ASP A 22 8.41 5.72 0.81
N VAL A 23 7.93 5.59 -0.43
CA VAL A 23 6.61 5.03 -0.74
C VAL A 23 6.55 3.57 -0.31
N ARG A 24 7.57 2.76 -0.64
CA ARG A 24 7.67 1.37 -0.18
C ARG A 24 7.65 1.27 1.34
N ALA A 25 8.44 2.10 2.03
CA ALA A 25 8.53 2.07 3.49
C ALA A 25 7.18 2.38 4.15
N LEU A 26 6.45 3.39 3.65
CA LEU A 26 5.11 3.69 4.14
C LEU A 26 4.13 2.56 3.83
N ALA A 27 4.16 2.02 2.60
CA ALA A 27 3.29 0.92 2.20
C ALA A 27 3.48 -0.32 3.10
N GLU A 28 4.73 -0.67 3.38
CA GLU A 28 5.06 -1.77 4.29
C GLU A 28 4.51 -1.52 5.69
N PHE A 29 4.71 -0.30 6.23
CA PHE A 29 4.19 0.07 7.55
C PHE A 29 2.65 -0.04 7.62
N VAL A 30 1.95 0.48 6.62
CA VAL A 30 0.47 0.44 6.55
C VAL A 30 -0.01 -1.01 6.44
N LEU A 31 0.62 -1.83 5.59
CA LEU A 31 0.28 -3.25 5.45
C LEU A 31 0.44 -4.02 6.75
N ARG A 32 1.60 -3.92 7.40
CA ARG A 32 1.86 -4.55 8.70
C ARG A 32 0.85 -4.09 9.76
N SER A 33 0.47 -2.81 9.73
CA SER A 33 -0.54 -2.25 10.63
C SER A 33 -1.93 -2.83 10.39
N PHE A 34 -2.31 -3.07 9.12
CA PHE A 34 -3.56 -3.74 8.78
C PHE A 34 -3.55 -5.20 9.25
N GLU A 35 -2.49 -5.96 8.99
CA GLU A 35 -2.36 -7.35 9.47
C GLU A 35 -2.36 -7.45 11.00
N ALA A 36 -1.70 -6.52 11.69
CA ALA A 36 -1.72 -6.46 13.15
C ALA A 36 -3.12 -6.13 13.68
N ARG A 37 -3.79 -5.12 13.10
CA ARG A 37 -5.15 -4.75 13.50
C ARG A 37 -6.13 -5.89 13.24
N ASP A 38 -6.03 -6.56 12.10
CA ASP A 38 -6.89 -7.70 11.77
C ASP A 38 -6.68 -8.84 12.77
N ARG A 39 -5.44 -9.14 13.19
CA ARG A 39 -5.19 -10.11 14.26
C ARG A 39 -5.81 -9.72 15.60
N ILE A 40 -5.75 -8.43 15.97
CA ILE A 40 -6.33 -7.90 17.21
C ILE A 40 -7.86 -7.96 17.19
N VAL A 41 -8.47 -7.51 16.08
CA VAL A 41 -9.94 -7.38 15.96
C VAL A 41 -10.60 -8.74 15.75
N SER A 42 -9.99 -9.64 14.99
CA SER A 42 -10.58 -10.93 14.63
C SER A 42 -10.33 -12.03 15.66
N GLY A 43 -9.69 -11.72 16.80
CA GLY A 43 -9.55 -12.64 17.94
C GLY A 43 -8.62 -13.84 17.72
N GLY A 44 -7.78 -13.84 16.68
CA GLY A 44 -6.82 -14.91 16.41
C GLY A 44 -6.43 -15.06 14.94
N PRO A 45 -5.46 -15.95 14.64
CA PRO A 45 -4.94 -16.16 13.27
C PRO A 45 -5.94 -16.82 12.31
N SER A 46 -7.09 -17.31 12.80
CA SER A 46 -8.15 -17.95 12.02
C SER A 46 -9.34 -17.03 11.71
N GLY A 47 -9.31 -15.78 12.19
CA GLY A 47 -10.35 -14.82 11.89
C GLY A 47 -10.34 -14.42 10.42
N SER A 48 -11.50 -14.50 9.77
CA SER A 48 -11.76 -13.94 8.43
C SER A 48 -11.00 -12.61 8.27
N ARG A 49 -10.20 -12.44 7.20
CA ARG A 49 -9.61 -11.12 6.86
C ARG A 49 -10.76 -10.16 6.63
N VAL A 50 -11.17 -9.43 7.66
CA VAL A 50 -12.37 -8.58 7.63
C VAL A 50 -12.16 -7.36 6.73
N LYS A 51 -10.90 -6.95 6.48
CA LYS A 51 -10.61 -5.73 5.73
C LYS A 51 -9.85 -5.96 4.44
N SER A 52 -10.32 -5.24 3.42
CA SER A 52 -9.64 -5.09 2.14
C SER A 52 -8.26 -4.47 2.36
N PRO A 53 -7.24 -4.89 1.58
CA PRO A 53 -5.92 -4.26 1.60
C PRO A 53 -6.01 -2.75 1.31
N PRO A 54 -5.03 -1.95 1.78
CA PRO A 54 -4.96 -0.54 1.41
C PRO A 54 -4.80 -0.38 -0.11
N THR A 55 -5.44 0.65 -0.67
CA THR A 55 -5.23 1.04 -2.08
C THR A 55 -4.08 2.04 -2.22
N LEU A 56 -3.57 2.21 -3.44
CA LEU A 56 -2.57 3.24 -3.73
C LEU A 56 -3.10 4.67 -3.49
N HIS A 57 -4.37 4.94 -3.77
CA HIS A 57 -5.03 6.19 -3.37
C HIS A 57 -5.01 6.37 -1.84
N GLY A 58 -5.38 5.33 -1.07
CA GLY A 58 -5.31 5.39 0.38
C GLY A 58 -3.88 5.57 0.92
N LEU A 59 -2.88 5.03 0.21
CA LEU A 59 -1.47 5.25 0.53
C LEU A 59 -1.06 6.70 0.27
N ALA A 60 -1.49 7.30 -0.84
CA ALA A 60 -1.25 8.70 -1.16
C ALA A 60 -1.82 9.63 -0.08
N GLY A 61 -3.05 9.38 0.37
CA GLY A 61 -3.67 10.12 1.47
C GLY A 61 -2.90 10.02 2.79
N HIS A 62 -2.42 8.82 3.17
CA HIS A 62 -1.56 8.68 4.35
C HIS A 62 -0.24 9.45 4.20
N PHE A 63 0.38 9.37 3.03
CA PHE A 63 1.65 10.05 2.77
C PHE A 63 1.47 11.57 2.84
N ALA A 64 0.41 12.10 2.23
CA ALA A 64 0.04 13.51 2.28
C ALA A 64 -0.19 13.97 3.72
N TRP A 65 -0.93 13.20 4.51
CA TRP A 65 -1.21 13.52 5.91
C TRP A 65 0.05 13.60 6.77
N ILE A 66 1.00 12.67 6.58
CA ILE A 66 2.25 12.63 7.36
C ILE A 66 3.20 13.77 6.97
N THR A 67 3.29 14.07 5.68
CA THR A 67 4.36 14.93 5.14
C THR A 67 3.92 16.36 4.83
N GLY A 68 2.61 16.61 4.77
CA GLY A 68 2.04 17.88 4.31
C GLY A 68 2.17 18.12 2.80
N ILE A 69 2.68 17.14 2.03
CA ILE A 69 2.70 17.22 0.56
C ILE A 69 1.28 17.07 0.03
N PRO A 70 0.85 17.86 -0.97
CA PRO A 70 -0.46 17.70 -1.58
C PRO A 70 -0.67 16.28 -2.13
N GLU A 71 -1.77 15.64 -1.75
CA GLU A 71 -2.13 14.27 -2.16
C GLU A 71 -2.11 14.10 -3.68
N VAL A 72 -2.70 15.06 -4.42
CA VAL A 72 -2.69 15.10 -5.90
C VAL A 72 -1.28 15.00 -6.51
N ARG A 73 -0.25 15.52 -5.84
CA ARG A 73 1.13 15.41 -6.33
C ARG A 73 1.67 14.00 -6.19
N ILE A 74 1.28 13.32 -5.12
CA ILE A 74 1.68 11.94 -4.81
C ILE A 74 0.97 10.99 -5.75
N GLU A 75 -0.34 11.17 -5.93
CA GLU A 75 -1.16 10.44 -6.90
C GLU A 75 -0.57 10.52 -8.30
N ARG A 76 -0.23 11.73 -8.76
CA ARG A 76 0.36 11.93 -10.08
C ARG A 76 1.68 11.17 -10.24
N GLN A 77 2.54 11.14 -9.21
CA GLN A 77 3.76 10.34 -9.28
C GLN A 77 3.47 8.84 -9.41
N LEU A 78 2.50 8.31 -8.65
CA LEU A 78 2.11 6.89 -8.76
C LEU A 78 1.62 6.56 -10.17
N GLU A 79 0.79 7.43 -10.76
CA GLU A 79 0.30 7.30 -12.14
C GLU A 79 1.41 7.44 -13.18
N GLU A 80 2.37 8.36 -13.00
CA GLU A 80 3.55 8.53 -13.86
C GLU A 80 4.43 7.27 -13.89
N HIS A 81 4.42 6.48 -12.81
CA HIS A 81 5.05 5.17 -12.72
C HIS A 81 4.17 4.02 -13.25
N GLY A 82 3.02 4.33 -13.85
CA GLY A 82 2.10 3.35 -14.43
C GLY A 82 1.30 2.56 -13.40
N LEU A 83 1.20 3.05 -12.15
CA LEU A 83 0.48 2.37 -11.08
C LEU A 83 -0.93 2.94 -10.92
N PRO A 84 -1.98 2.12 -11.06
CA PRO A 84 -3.35 2.62 -10.97
C PRO A 84 -3.77 2.86 -9.52
N LEU A 85 -4.36 4.03 -9.22
CA LEU A 85 -4.66 4.47 -7.86
C LEU A 85 -5.67 3.57 -7.11
N ASP A 86 -6.53 2.86 -7.83
CA ASP A 86 -7.50 1.92 -7.28
C ASP A 86 -6.89 0.53 -7.00
N ALA A 87 -5.65 0.28 -7.42
CA ALA A 87 -4.91 -0.94 -7.12
C ALA A 87 -4.72 -1.10 -5.61
N THR A 88 -4.86 -2.34 -5.16
CA THR A 88 -4.51 -2.75 -3.79
C THR A 88 -3.03 -3.02 -3.67
N VAL A 89 -2.45 -2.64 -2.55
CA VAL A 89 -1.06 -2.96 -2.22
C VAL A 89 -1.01 -4.26 -1.42
N GLU A 90 -0.08 -5.16 -1.74
CA GLU A 90 0.17 -6.40 -1.00
C GLU A 90 1.67 -6.67 -0.79
N PHE A 91 1.99 -7.56 0.15
CA PHE A 91 3.35 -8.08 0.30
C PHE A 91 3.75 -8.90 -0.92
N ASP A 92 5.04 -8.88 -1.27
CA ASP A 92 5.56 -9.75 -2.30
C ASP A 92 5.28 -11.23 -1.98
N PRO A 93 4.89 -12.05 -2.98
CA PRO A 93 4.76 -13.48 -2.77
C PRO A 93 6.12 -14.09 -2.39
N PRO A 94 6.14 -15.16 -1.58
CA PRO A 94 7.38 -15.86 -1.26
C PRO A 94 8.06 -16.35 -2.55
N PRO A 95 9.40 -16.32 -2.63
CA PRO A 95 10.10 -16.82 -3.81
C PRO A 95 9.70 -18.28 -4.05
N THR A 96 9.29 -18.58 -5.28
CA THR A 96 8.99 -19.95 -5.70
C THR A 96 10.27 -20.78 -5.61
N ALA A 97 10.24 -21.82 -4.77
CA ALA A 97 11.34 -22.76 -4.59
C ALA A 97 11.58 -23.62 -5.84
#